data_AF-A0A6L4YP92-F1
#
_entry.id   AF-A0A6L4YP92-F1
#
_cell.length_a   1.000
_cell.length_b   1.000
_cell.length_c   1.000
_cell.angle_alpha   90.00
_cell.angle_beta   90.00
_cell.angle_gamma   90.00
#
_symmetry.space_group_name_H-M   'P 1'
#
loop_
_entity.id
_entity.type
_entity.pdbx_description
1 polymer ?
#
loop_
_entity_poly.entity_id
_entity_poly.type
_entity_poly.pdbx_seq_one_letter_code
_entity_poly.pdbx_strand_id
1 'polypeptide(L)'
;MLPFTLPLDRDFVYAYTNQVNIGVERELVKDLAFSATYIFTGGHKLPHPVDRNTPDAQKILQVSPTGGPNAVIIANNFFRPSGPNPVFISTSNPIPFGPVAAQEATSNSVYHSITLNLNKRLSNNYQFLISYNFGKTL
;
A
#
# COMPACT_ATOMS: atom_id res chain seq x y z
N MET A 1 26.38 -17.36 -3.40
CA MET A 1 25.28 -16.39 -3.55
C MET A 1 25.69 -15.40 -4.62
N LEU A 2 25.01 -15.35 -5.76
CA LEU A 2 25.29 -14.34 -6.78
C LEU A 2 24.84 -12.96 -6.28
N PRO A 3 25.64 -11.90 -6.45
CA PRO A 3 25.23 -10.55 -6.11
C PRO A 3 24.11 -10.12 -7.05
N PHE A 4 22.93 -9.81 -6.51
CA PHE A 4 21.86 -9.17 -7.26
C PHE A 4 21.85 -7.69 -6.92
N THR A 5 21.77 -6.85 -7.95
CA THR A 5 21.58 -5.40 -7.79
C THR A 5 20.10 -5.12 -7.99
N LEU A 6 19.46 -4.41 -7.05
CA LEU A 6 18.11 -3.92 -7.24
C LEU A 6 18.18 -2.62 -8.05
N PRO A 7 17.65 -2.57 -9.29
CA PRO A 7 17.61 -1.34 -10.06
C PRO A 7 16.77 -0.30 -9.32
N LEU A 8 17.35 0.87 -9.04
CA LEU A 8 16.63 2.02 -8.53
C LEU A 8 16.16 2.86 -9.71
N ASP A 9 14.97 3.42 -9.62
CA ASP A 9 14.49 4.37 -10.62
C ASP A 9 15.28 5.69 -10.54
N ARG A 10 15.34 6.45 -11.65
CA ARG A 10 16.19 7.66 -11.73
C ARG A 10 15.82 8.71 -10.69
N ASP A 11 14.54 8.83 -10.39
CA ASP A 11 13.99 9.82 -9.46
C ASP A 11 13.76 9.21 -8.06
N PHE A 12 14.47 8.12 -7.73
CA PHE A 12 14.37 7.44 -6.45
C PHE A 12 14.83 8.34 -5.29
N VAL A 13 14.02 8.40 -4.26
CA VAL A 13 14.33 9.10 -3.00
C VAL A 13 14.02 8.17 -1.84
N TYR A 14 14.82 8.27 -0.78
CA TYR A 14 14.60 7.47 0.42
C TYR A 14 13.25 7.74 1.07
N ALA A 15 12.60 6.66 1.50
CA ALA A 15 11.39 6.72 2.30
C ALA A 15 11.68 7.42 3.64
N TYR A 16 10.71 8.19 4.10
CA TYR A 16 10.75 8.80 5.42
C TYR A 16 9.37 8.79 6.05
N THR A 17 9.34 8.92 7.37
CA THR A 17 8.10 8.84 8.14
C THR A 17 8.02 9.99 9.12
N ASN A 18 6.91 10.73 9.10
CA ASN A 18 6.59 11.73 10.10
C ASN A 18 5.73 11.09 11.19
N GLN A 19 6.10 11.26 12.45
CA GLN A 19 5.36 10.70 13.58
C GLN A 19 4.99 11.79 14.59
N VAL A 20 3.76 11.72 15.08
CA VAL A 20 3.26 12.61 16.14
C VAL A 20 2.55 11.76 17.18
N ASN A 21 2.89 11.97 18.45
CA ASN A 21 2.23 11.33 19.58
C ASN A 21 1.76 12.42 20.54
N ILE A 22 0.48 12.44 20.83
CA ILE A 22 -0.16 13.41 21.71
C ILE A 22 -0.89 12.63 22.79
N GLY A 23 -0.54 12.88 24.05
CA GLY A 23 -1.20 12.30 25.20
C GLY A 23 -1.81 13.39 26.07
N VAL A 24 -3.05 13.17 26.51
CA VAL A 24 -3.69 13.97 27.55
C VAL A 24 -4.19 13.03 28.62
N GLU A 25 -3.86 13.33 29.87
CA GLU A 25 -4.35 12.61 31.03
C GLU A 25 -4.96 13.59 32.02
N ARG A 26 -6.09 13.22 32.59
CA ARG A 26 -6.82 14.05 33.55
C ARG A 26 -7.63 13.21 34.52
N GLU A 27 -7.55 13.57 35.79
CA GLU A 27 -8.55 13.18 36.78
C GLU A 27 -9.82 14.02 36.55
N LEU A 28 -10.91 13.36 36.16
CA LEU A 28 -12.18 14.03 35.84
C LEU A 28 -12.97 14.35 37.11
N VAL A 29 -12.96 13.41 38.05
CA VAL A 29 -13.62 13.51 39.36
C VAL A 29 -12.80 12.67 40.33
N LYS A 30 -13.00 12.85 41.64
CA LYS A 30 -12.38 11.99 42.64
C LYS A 30 -12.60 10.52 42.28
N ASP A 31 -11.50 9.78 42.21
CA ASP A 31 -11.47 8.36 41.87
C ASP A 31 -11.90 8.04 40.41
N LEU A 32 -11.89 9.00 39.47
CA LEU A 32 -12.10 8.78 38.03
C LEU A 32 -10.98 9.44 37.21
N ALA A 33 -10.09 8.63 36.65
CA ALA A 33 -9.04 9.07 35.74
C ALA A 33 -9.40 8.75 34.29
N PHE A 34 -9.05 9.67 33.38
CA PHE A 34 -9.19 9.51 31.94
C PHE A 34 -7.87 9.82 31.26
N SER A 35 -7.47 8.98 30.31
CA SER A 35 -6.36 9.25 29.42
C SER A 35 -6.75 9.03 27.97
N ALA A 36 -6.27 9.92 27.11
CA ALA A 36 -6.43 9.84 25.66
C ALA A 36 -5.06 10.01 25.01
N THR A 37 -4.69 9.04 24.19
CA THR A 37 -3.44 9.06 23.42
C THR A 37 -3.77 8.96 21.95
N TYR A 38 -3.28 9.91 21.17
CA TYR A 38 -3.40 9.94 19.73
C TYR A 38 -2.03 9.76 19.08
N ILE A 39 -1.93 8.85 18.12
CA ILE A 39 -0.72 8.55 17.37
C ILE A 39 -1.01 8.75 15.89
N PHE A 40 -0.13 9.50 15.23
CA PHE A 40 -0.13 9.70 13.79
C PHE A 40 1.20 9.26 13.21
N THR A 41 1.14 8.55 12.08
CA THR A 41 2.31 8.11 11.32
C THR A 41 2.05 8.31 9.83
N GLY A 42 2.77 9.23 9.20
CA GLY A 42 2.73 9.48 7.75
C GLY A 42 4.00 9.00 7.07
N GLY A 43 3.95 7.84 6.43
CA GLY A 43 5.01 7.28 5.59
C GLY A 43 4.96 7.88 4.17
N HIS A 44 6.09 8.37 3.70
CA HIS A 44 6.23 8.99 2.39
C HIS A 44 7.32 8.30 1.58
N LYS A 45 7.15 8.31 0.25
CA LYS A 45 8.14 7.80 -0.71
C LYS A 45 8.50 6.34 -0.47
N LEU A 46 7.49 5.53 -0.15
CA LEU A 46 7.64 4.10 0.12
C LEU A 46 8.06 3.38 -1.18
N PRO A 47 9.15 2.59 -1.13
CA PRO A 47 9.65 1.88 -2.30
C PRO A 47 8.70 0.75 -2.70
N HIS A 48 8.30 0.70 -3.96
CA HIS A 48 7.56 -0.42 -4.53
C HIS A 48 8.14 -0.81 -5.90
N PRO A 49 8.14 -2.11 -6.24
CA PRO A 49 8.64 -2.57 -7.53
C PRO A 49 7.63 -2.24 -8.63
N VAL A 50 8.13 -1.69 -9.74
CA VAL A 50 7.38 -1.52 -10.97
C VAL A 50 8.19 -2.04 -12.15
N ASP A 51 7.51 -2.59 -13.15
CA ASP A 51 8.15 -3.00 -14.39
C ASP A 51 8.20 -1.82 -15.38
N ARG A 52 9.39 -1.24 -15.54
CA ARG A 52 9.65 -0.14 -16.48
C ARG A 52 9.61 -0.58 -17.95
N ASN A 53 9.65 -1.88 -18.23
CA ASN A 53 9.65 -2.43 -19.57
C ASN A 53 8.38 -3.25 -19.85
N THR A 54 7.25 -2.84 -19.28
CA THR A 54 5.97 -3.51 -19.48
C THR A 54 5.58 -3.47 -20.98
N PRO A 55 5.29 -4.61 -21.63
CA PRO A 55 4.89 -4.64 -23.04
C PRO A 55 3.61 -3.82 -23.30
N ASP A 56 3.69 -2.91 -24.27
CA ASP A 56 2.53 -2.10 -24.69
C ASP A 56 1.62 -2.92 -25.60
N ALA A 57 0.50 -3.34 -25.04
CA ALA A 57 -0.53 -4.13 -25.71
C ALA A 57 -1.02 -3.50 -27.02
N GLN A 58 -1.21 -2.19 -27.07
CA GLN A 58 -1.77 -1.52 -28.25
C GLN A 58 -0.77 -1.49 -29.42
N LYS A 59 0.52 -1.33 -29.11
CA LYS A 59 1.58 -1.37 -30.13
C LYS A 59 1.79 -2.77 -30.69
N ILE A 60 1.64 -3.82 -29.87
CA ILE A 60 1.72 -5.21 -30.34
C ILE A 60 0.57 -5.53 -31.32
N LEU A 61 -0.61 -4.97 -31.10
CA LEU A 61 -1.76 -5.14 -31.99
C LEU A 61 -1.58 -4.44 -33.35
N GLN A 62 -0.89 -3.30 -33.38
CA GLN A 62 -0.65 -2.55 -34.63
C GLN A 62 0.32 -3.25 -35.59
N VAL A 63 1.24 -4.07 -35.08
CA VAL A 63 2.23 -4.82 -35.88
C VAL A 63 1.70 -6.18 -36.33
N SER A 64 0.48 -6.57 -35.93
CA SER A 64 -0.09 -7.89 -36.22
C SER A 64 -0.82 -7.90 -37.57
N PRO A 65 -0.36 -8.65 -38.58
CA PRO A 65 -1.15 -8.90 -39.78
C PRO A 65 -2.34 -9.79 -39.41
N THR A 66 -3.56 -9.36 -39.74
CA THR A 66 -4.73 -10.23 -39.65
C THR A 66 -4.54 -11.42 -40.60
N GLY A 67 -4.42 -12.63 -40.06
CA GLY A 67 -4.49 -13.88 -40.85
C GLY A 67 -3.16 -14.56 -41.24
N GLY A 68 -2.02 -14.25 -40.60
CA GLY A 68 -0.74 -14.95 -40.84
C GLY A 68 -0.28 -15.84 -39.66
N PRO A 69 0.79 -16.64 -39.81
CA PRO A 69 1.38 -17.45 -38.73
C PRO A 69 1.94 -16.64 -37.54
N ASN A 70 1.97 -15.31 -37.66
CA ASN A 70 2.34 -14.34 -36.62
C ASN A 70 1.12 -13.59 -36.03
N ALA A 71 -0.11 -14.08 -36.23
CA ALA A 71 -1.33 -13.43 -35.75
C ALA A 71 -1.44 -13.48 -34.22
N VAL A 72 -1.71 -12.34 -33.60
CA VAL A 72 -1.98 -12.21 -32.16
C VAL A 72 -3.43 -12.55 -31.87
N ILE A 73 -3.65 -13.52 -30.97
CA ILE A 73 -4.99 -13.89 -30.49
C ILE A 73 -5.31 -13.05 -29.26
N ILE A 74 -6.40 -12.28 -29.32
CA ILE A 74 -6.91 -11.47 -28.21
C ILE A 74 -7.99 -12.27 -27.49
N ALA A 75 -7.70 -12.76 -26.29
CA ALA A 75 -8.72 -13.33 -25.41
C ALA A 75 -9.27 -12.23 -24.48
N ASN A 76 -10.30 -11.52 -24.94
CA ASN A 76 -11.04 -10.56 -24.11
C ASN A 76 -12.09 -11.32 -23.28
N ASN A 77 -11.73 -12.10 -22.27
CA ASN A 77 -12.75 -12.66 -21.36
C ASN A 77 -12.14 -13.12 -20.02
N PHE A 78 -11.87 -12.16 -19.15
CA PHE A 78 -12.00 -12.37 -17.70
C PHE A 78 -12.75 -11.18 -17.13
N PHE A 79 -14.05 -11.35 -16.88
CA PHE A 79 -14.85 -10.35 -16.17
C PHE A 79 -14.19 -10.04 -14.83
N ARG A 80 -13.78 -8.78 -14.62
CA ARG A 80 -13.39 -8.27 -13.30
C ARG A 80 -14.53 -7.38 -12.77
N PRO A 81 -14.95 -7.52 -11.50
CA PRO A 81 -15.97 -6.65 -10.89
C PRO A 81 -15.53 -5.19 -10.76
N SER A 82 -14.24 -4.89 -10.84
CA SER A 82 -13.71 -3.52 -10.92
C SER A 82 -12.31 -3.49 -11.57
N GLY A 83 -12.04 -2.43 -12.32
CA GLY A 83 -10.79 -2.17 -13.04
C GLY A 83 -10.84 -2.49 -14.54
N PRO A 84 -9.86 -1.99 -15.33
CA PRO A 84 -9.74 -2.34 -16.75
C PRO A 84 -9.57 -3.86 -16.92
N ASN A 85 -10.27 -4.44 -17.89
CA ASN A 85 -10.09 -5.85 -18.21
C ASN A 85 -8.64 -6.10 -18.67
N PRO A 86 -7.93 -7.08 -18.09
CA PRO A 86 -6.61 -7.44 -18.57
C PRO A 86 -6.76 -7.97 -20.00
N VAL A 87 -6.03 -7.37 -20.94
CA VAL A 87 -5.93 -7.86 -22.31
C VAL A 87 -4.82 -8.90 -22.32
N PHE A 88 -5.20 -10.17 -22.45
CA PHE A 88 -4.22 -11.24 -22.67
C PHE A 88 -3.86 -11.27 -24.16
N ILE A 89 -2.62 -10.91 -24.45
CA ILE A 89 -2.02 -10.98 -25.78
C ILE A 89 -1.13 -12.20 -25.81
N SER A 90 -1.51 -13.19 -26.61
CA SER A 90 -0.61 -14.29 -26.97
C SER A 90 0.02 -13.98 -28.32
N THR A 91 1.33 -13.71 -28.32
CA THR A 91 2.16 -13.59 -29.53
C THR A 91 2.78 -14.96 -29.84
N SER A 92 2.79 -15.40 -31.10
CA SER A 92 3.50 -16.63 -31.49
C SER A 92 5.03 -16.46 -31.45
N ASN A 93 5.51 -15.22 -31.43
CA ASN A 93 6.92 -14.88 -31.22
C ASN A 93 7.14 -14.44 -29.75
N PRO A 94 8.06 -15.08 -29.00
CA PRO A 94 8.40 -14.67 -27.65
C PRO A 94 8.90 -13.23 -27.61
N ILE A 95 8.45 -12.45 -26.64
CA ILE A 95 8.98 -11.11 -26.38
C ILE A 95 10.44 -11.30 -25.93
N PRO A 96 11.45 -10.81 -26.67
CA PRO A 96 12.86 -11.19 -26.45
C PRO A 96 13.51 -10.48 -25.25
N PHE A 97 12.73 -9.75 -24.46
CA PHE A 97 13.18 -9.01 -23.29
C PHE A 97 12.34 -9.37 -22.06
N GLY A 98 13.00 -9.47 -20.91
CA GLY A 98 12.36 -9.64 -19.62
C GLY A 98 11.90 -8.32 -19.00
N PRO A 99 11.13 -8.39 -17.90
CA PRO A 99 10.73 -7.21 -17.14
C PRO A 99 11.96 -6.50 -16.54
N VAL A 100 11.94 -5.17 -16.51
CA VAL A 100 12.94 -4.36 -15.81
C VAL A 100 12.29 -3.87 -14.52
N ALA A 101 12.43 -4.67 -13.47
CA ALA A 101 11.90 -4.33 -12.15
C ALA A 101 12.74 -3.22 -11.52
N ALA A 102 12.23 -2.00 -11.53
CA ALA A 102 12.82 -0.85 -10.85
C ALA A 102 12.06 -0.54 -9.55
N GLN A 103 12.77 -0.10 -8.52
CA GLN A 103 12.15 0.43 -7.30
C GLN A 103 11.77 1.89 -7.51
N GLU A 104 10.47 2.18 -7.46
CA GLU A 104 9.91 3.53 -7.42
C GLU A 104 9.60 3.94 -5.99
N ALA A 105 9.76 5.23 -5.67
CA ALA A 105 9.53 5.77 -4.33
C ALA A 105 8.36 6.78 -4.32
N THR A 106 7.20 6.38 -4.88
CA THR A 106 6.03 7.27 -5.04
C THR A 106 4.89 6.95 -4.08
N SER A 107 4.92 5.80 -3.40
CA SER A 107 3.84 5.37 -2.51
C SER A 107 3.84 6.15 -1.18
N ASN A 108 2.65 6.43 -0.65
CA ASN A 108 2.45 7.07 0.65
C ASN A 108 1.52 6.20 1.49
N SER A 109 1.66 6.27 2.82
CA SER A 109 0.76 5.63 3.76
C SER A 109 0.54 6.55 4.96
N VAL A 110 -0.69 6.63 5.43
CA VAL A 110 -1.04 7.45 6.59
C VAL A 110 -1.81 6.61 7.60
N TYR A 111 -1.32 6.55 8.84
CA TYR A 111 -1.96 5.84 9.94
C TYR A 111 -2.34 6.81 11.06
N HIS A 112 -3.56 6.64 11.56
CA HIS A 112 -4.09 7.33 12.72
C HIS A 112 -4.53 6.30 13.75
N SER A 113 -4.19 6.50 15.02
CA SER A 113 -4.71 5.71 16.13
C SER A 113 -5.09 6.61 17.29
N ILE A 114 -6.22 6.30 17.92
CA ILE A 114 -6.63 6.89 19.19
C ILE A 114 -6.85 5.77 20.21
N THR A 115 -6.30 5.95 21.39
CA THR A 115 -6.51 5.09 22.55
C THR A 115 -7.11 5.92 23.66
N LEU A 116 -8.25 5.48 24.16
CA LEU A 116 -8.95 6.09 25.29
C LEU A 116 -8.94 5.09 26.45
N ASN A 117 -8.57 5.54 27.65
CA ASN A 117 -8.69 4.76 28.87
C ASN A 117 -9.44 5.55 29.92
N LEU A 118 -10.32 4.87 30.63
CA LEU A 118 -11.09 5.41 31.73
C LEU A 118 -10.98 4.46 32.92
N ASN A 119 -10.43 4.93 34.02
CA ASN A 119 -10.25 4.18 35.25
C ASN A 119 -11.12 4.78 36.37
N LYS A 120 -12.09 4.01 36.87
CA LYS A 120 -12.90 4.39 38.04
C LYS A 120 -12.54 3.50 39.23
N ARG A 121 -12.09 4.12 40.31
CA ARG A 121 -12.03 3.51 41.65
C ARG A 121 -13.33 3.79 42.39
N LEU A 122 -13.90 2.76 43.00
CA LEU A 122 -15.11 2.86 43.83
C LEU A 122 -14.74 2.55 45.28
N SER A 123 -15.50 3.13 46.21
CA SER A 123 -15.23 3.11 47.64
C SER A 123 -15.30 1.73 48.32
N ASN A 124 -15.81 0.70 47.62
CA ASN A 124 -16.04 -0.65 48.17
C ASN A 124 -15.10 -1.69 47.56
N ASN A 125 -13.84 -1.33 47.31
CA ASN A 125 -12.81 -2.20 46.69
C ASN A 125 -13.08 -2.62 45.25
N TYR A 126 -14.02 -1.96 44.55
CA TYR A 126 -14.27 -2.20 43.14
C TYR A 126 -13.49 -1.22 42.26
N GLN A 127 -12.96 -1.70 41.14
CA GLN A 127 -12.28 -0.90 40.14
C GLN A 127 -12.77 -1.29 38.76
N PHE A 128 -13.02 -0.29 37.92
CA PHE A 128 -13.40 -0.48 36.53
C PHE A 128 -12.36 0.20 35.64
N LEU A 129 -11.90 -0.53 34.63
CA LEU A 129 -11.09 -0.01 33.55
C LEU A 129 -11.87 -0.22 32.25
N ILE A 130 -12.06 0.87 31.51
CA ILE A 130 -12.64 0.85 30.18
C ILE A 130 -11.57 1.37 29.24
N SER A 131 -11.23 0.58 28.23
CA SER A 131 -10.24 0.92 27.21
C SER A 131 -10.86 0.79 25.83
N TYR A 132 -10.62 1.78 24.97
CA TYR A 132 -11.05 1.77 23.57
C TYR A 132 -9.90 2.18 22.66
N ASN A 133 -9.57 1.32 21.69
CA ASN A 133 -8.58 1.61 20.67
C ASN A 133 -9.25 1.63 19.30
N PHE A 134 -9.02 2.70 18.56
CA PHE A 134 -9.46 2.85 17.18
C PHE A 134 -8.27 3.24 16.32
N GLY A 135 -8.16 2.61 15.15
CA GLY A 135 -7.09 2.87 14.20
C GLY A 135 -7.61 2.86 12.77
N LYS A 136 -7.02 3.71 11.92
CA LYS A 136 -7.33 3.78 10.49
C LYS A 136 -6.08 4.07 9.68
N THR A 137 -5.91 3.33 8.59
CA THR A 137 -4.85 3.52 7.59
C THR A 137 -5.45 4.02 6.28
N LEU A 138 -4.70 4.86 5.57
CA LEU A 138 -4.97 5.40 4.24
C LEU A 138 -3.76 5.16 3.32
#